data_AF-A0A434UID8-F1
#
_entry.id   AF-A0A434UID8-F1
#
_cell.length_a   1.000
_cell.length_b   1.000
_cell.length_c   1.000
_cell.angle_alpha   90.00
_cell.angle_beta   90.00
_cell.angle_gamma   90.00
#
_symmetry.space_group_name_H-M   'P 1'
#
loop_
_entity.id
_entity.type
_entity.pdbx_description
1 polymer ?
#
loop_
_entity_poly.entity_id
_entity_poly.type
_entity_poly.pdbx_seq_one_letter_code
_entity_poly.pdbx_strand_id
1 'polypeptide(L)'
;MPKCHLWIALTLAAGIAPAQAETVQVTIDRLVFSPATVEAKVGDTIEWVNKDVFAHTATVKGGWEVMIPPKKSASLTLKTAGPVDYFCRFHPNMKGRLVVAP
;
A
#
# COMPACT_ATOMS: atom_id res chain seq x y z
N MET A 1 -12.78 60.71 -15.27
CA MET A 1 -12.78 59.48 -16.11
C MET A 1 -12.72 58.27 -15.19
N PRO A 2 -13.82 57.55 -14.90
CA PRO A 2 -13.78 56.37 -14.06
C PRO A 2 -13.32 55.15 -14.87
N LYS A 3 -12.29 54.45 -14.38
CA LYS A 3 -11.67 53.30 -15.05
C LYS A 3 -12.45 52.04 -14.65
N CYS A 4 -13.16 51.48 -15.63
CA CYS A 4 -13.93 50.25 -15.49
C CYS A 4 -12.95 49.06 -15.40
N HIS A 5 -12.86 48.43 -14.23
CA HIS A 5 -12.09 47.21 -14.05
C HIS A 5 -12.94 46.03 -14.49
N LEU A 6 -12.60 45.45 -15.65
CA LEU A 6 -13.18 44.24 -16.17
C LEU A 6 -12.57 43.04 -15.42
N TRP A 7 -13.37 42.37 -14.60
CA TRP A 7 -12.96 41.16 -13.90
C TRP A 7 -13.18 39.96 -14.83
N ILE A 8 -12.10 39.34 -15.30
CA ILE A 8 -12.14 38.06 -15.99
C ILE A 8 -12.29 36.98 -14.92
N ALA A 9 -13.48 36.35 -14.86
CA ALA A 9 -13.69 35.16 -14.05
C ALA A 9 -13.10 33.95 -14.80
N LEU A 10 -12.01 33.39 -14.28
CA LEU A 10 -11.41 32.15 -14.75
C LEU A 10 -12.15 30.98 -14.08
N THR A 11 -12.98 30.26 -14.83
CA THR A 11 -13.59 29.00 -14.37
C THR A 11 -12.55 27.89 -14.36
N LEU A 12 -12.16 27.46 -13.16
CA LEU A 12 -11.29 26.31 -12.96
C LEU A 12 -12.12 25.02 -13.13
N ALA A 13 -11.96 24.33 -14.26
CA ALA A 13 -12.50 22.99 -14.43
C ALA A 13 -11.60 22.00 -13.66
N ALA A 14 -12.09 21.51 -12.51
CA ALA A 14 -11.43 20.44 -11.76
C ALA A 14 -11.64 19.10 -12.49
N GLY A 15 -10.66 18.68 -13.28
CA GLY A 15 -10.64 17.35 -13.87
C GLY A 15 -10.37 16.29 -12.80
N ILE A 16 -11.25 15.31 -12.67
CA ILE A 16 -11.01 14.11 -11.86
C ILE A 16 -10.05 13.23 -12.67
N ALA A 17 -8.75 13.28 -12.35
CA ALA A 17 -7.79 12.34 -12.90
C ALA A 17 -8.07 10.94 -12.33
N PRO A 18 -8.02 9.87 -13.14
CA PRO A 18 -8.14 8.51 -12.63
C PRO A 18 -7.01 8.23 -11.62
N ALA A 19 -7.35 7.68 -10.46
CA ALA A 19 -6.36 7.22 -9.50
C ALA A 19 -5.51 6.12 -10.16
N GLN A 20 -4.21 6.37 -10.30
CA GLN A 20 -3.27 5.38 -10.81
C GLN A 20 -2.99 4.36 -9.72
N ALA A 21 -2.93 3.08 -10.07
CA ALA A 21 -2.49 2.03 -9.17
C ALA A 21 -1.02 2.26 -8.80
N GLU A 22 -0.74 2.35 -7.51
CA GLU A 22 0.60 2.58 -6.98
C GLU A 22 1.24 1.27 -6.50
N THR A 23 2.57 1.27 -6.39
CA THR A 23 3.30 0.21 -5.67
C THR A 23 3.76 0.74 -4.33
N VAL A 24 3.27 0.14 -3.25
CA VAL A 24 3.61 0.51 -1.87
C VAL A 24 4.53 -0.53 -1.28
N GLN A 25 5.72 -0.12 -0.83
CA GLN A 25 6.73 -1.03 -0.29
C GLN A 25 6.60 -1.24 1.22
N VAL A 26 6.80 -2.50 1.64
CA VAL A 26 6.99 -2.93 3.02
C VAL A 26 8.35 -3.61 3.12
N THR A 27 9.28 -3.03 3.88
CA THR A 27 10.57 -3.68 4.15
C THR A 27 10.40 -4.71 5.26
N ILE A 28 11.03 -5.87 5.10
CA ILE A 28 11.22 -6.85 6.17
C ILE A 28 12.68 -6.81 6.60
N ASP A 29 12.93 -6.41 7.84
CA ASP A 29 14.26 -6.39 8.45
C ASP A 29 14.15 -6.68 9.95
N ARG A 30 15.08 -7.46 10.50
CA ARG A 30 15.13 -7.86 11.91
C ARG A 30 13.79 -8.43 12.39
N LEU A 31 13.16 -9.27 11.58
CA LEU A 31 11.85 -9.87 11.86
C LEU A 31 10.74 -8.82 12.10
N VAL A 32 10.73 -7.73 11.35
CA VAL A 32 9.69 -6.69 11.44
C VAL A 32 9.22 -6.28 10.05
N PHE A 33 7.91 -6.12 9.86
CA PHE A 33 7.33 -5.42 8.71
C PHE A 33 7.39 -3.90 8.96
N SER A 34 8.00 -3.15 8.05
CA SER A 34 8.12 -1.69 8.14
C SER A 34 7.70 -1.02 6.82
N PRO A 35 6.69 -0.13 6.84
CA PRO A 35 5.88 0.23 8.00
C PRO A 35 4.99 -0.92 8.46
N ALA A 36 4.61 -0.93 9.75
CA ALA A 36 3.71 -1.94 10.30
C ALA A 36 2.25 -1.74 9.86
N THR A 37 1.88 -0.52 9.50
CA THR A 37 0.58 -0.18 8.90
C THR A 37 0.81 0.51 7.57
N VAL A 38 0.14 0.07 6.53
CA VAL A 38 0.16 0.65 5.19
C VAL A 38 -1.23 1.15 4.84
N GLU A 39 -1.31 2.38 4.35
CA GLU A 39 -2.49 2.91 3.66
C GLU A 39 -2.34 2.66 2.15
N ALA A 40 -3.39 2.12 1.53
CA ALA A 40 -3.41 1.79 0.12
C ALA A 40 -4.84 1.89 -0.43
N LYS A 41 -5.00 1.73 -1.73
CA LYS A 41 -6.30 1.69 -2.43
C LYS A 41 -6.49 0.36 -3.14
N VAL A 42 -7.74 0.03 -3.49
CA VAL A 42 -8.01 -1.07 -4.41
C VAL A 42 -7.30 -0.80 -5.73
N GLY A 43 -6.58 -1.79 -6.24
CA GLY A 43 -5.74 -1.70 -7.42
C GLY A 43 -4.26 -1.50 -7.12
N ASP A 44 -3.90 -0.98 -5.93
CA ASP A 44 -2.49 -0.84 -5.54
C ASP A 44 -1.82 -2.20 -5.36
N THR A 45 -0.51 -2.22 -5.54
CA THR A 45 0.33 -3.40 -5.30
C THR A 45 1.17 -3.19 -4.07
N ILE A 46 1.07 -4.11 -3.10
CA ILE A 46 2.00 -4.16 -1.98
C ILE A 46 3.21 -4.97 -2.40
N GLU A 47 4.41 -4.42 -2.25
CA GLU A 47 5.68 -5.11 -2.46
C GLU A 47 6.40 -5.28 -1.12
N TRP A 48 6.58 -6.53 -0.70
CA TRP A 48 7.41 -6.85 0.46
C TRP A 48 8.85 -7.06 0.02
N VAL A 49 9.78 -6.28 0.56
CA VAL A 49 11.23 -6.39 0.31
C VAL A 49 11.90 -7.04 1.50
N ASN A 50 12.34 -8.28 1.35
CA ASN A 50 12.96 -9.03 2.43
C ASN A 50 14.47 -8.78 2.51
N LYS A 51 14.90 -8.05 3.53
CA LYS A 51 16.31 -7.80 3.86
C LYS A 51 16.87 -8.82 4.85
N ASP A 52 16.06 -9.69 5.42
CA ASP A 52 16.53 -10.76 6.31
C ASP A 52 17.21 -11.90 5.53
N VAL A 53 17.90 -12.77 6.27
CA VAL A 53 18.46 -14.04 5.77
C VAL A 53 17.45 -15.19 5.83
N PHE A 54 16.28 -14.97 6.44
CA PHE A 54 15.21 -15.94 6.57
C PHE A 54 14.13 -15.71 5.53
N ALA A 55 13.43 -16.77 5.14
CA ALA A 55 12.21 -16.64 4.37
C ALA A 55 11.09 -16.12 5.28
N HIS A 56 10.21 -15.31 4.73
CA HIS A 56 9.04 -14.78 5.42
C HIS A 56 7.78 -15.00 4.60
N THR A 57 6.64 -14.73 5.22
CA THR A 57 5.35 -14.72 4.53
C THR A 57 4.56 -13.48 4.94
N ALA A 58 3.72 -12.97 4.05
CA ALA A 58 2.59 -12.14 4.43
C ALA A 58 1.33 -13.03 4.38
N THR A 59 0.78 -13.37 5.53
CA THR A 59 -0.30 -14.36 5.68
C THR A 59 -1.52 -13.74 6.33
N VAL A 60 -2.68 -13.86 5.70
CA VAL A 60 -3.98 -13.55 6.30
C VAL A 60 -4.62 -14.85 6.76
N LYS A 61 -5.04 -14.93 8.01
CA LYS A 61 -5.66 -16.15 8.56
C LYS A 61 -6.95 -16.48 7.80
N GLY A 62 -6.99 -17.66 7.17
CA GLY A 62 -8.14 -18.09 6.35
C GLY A 62 -8.28 -17.32 5.04
N GLY A 63 -7.28 -16.53 4.65
CA GLY A 63 -7.25 -15.74 3.43
C GLY A 63 -6.08 -16.14 2.54
N TRP A 64 -5.37 -15.13 2.03
CA TRP A 64 -4.23 -15.30 1.14
C TRP A 64 -2.90 -15.41 1.90
N GLU A 65 -1.88 -15.95 1.21
CA GLU A 65 -0.50 -16.00 1.66
C GLU A 65 0.44 -15.60 0.50
N VAL A 66 1.48 -14.84 0.82
CA VAL A 66 2.59 -14.52 -0.10
C VAL A 66 3.88 -15.02 0.51
N MET A 67 4.63 -15.87 -0.20
CA MET A 67 5.97 -16.31 0.19
C MET A 67 7.01 -15.28 -0.25
N ILE A 68 7.91 -14.90 0.66
CA ILE A 68 8.89 -13.84 0.45
C ILE A 68 10.29 -14.40 0.75
N PRO A 69 11.02 -14.88 -0.28
CA PRO A 69 12.33 -15.50 -0.08
C PRO A 69 13.37 -14.55 0.55
N PRO A 70 14.43 -15.07 1.18
CA PRO A 70 15.52 -14.25 1.71
C PRO A 70 16.13 -13.36 0.64
N LYS A 71 16.42 -12.10 0.96
CA LYS A 71 17.09 -11.15 0.06
C LYS A 71 16.36 -10.93 -1.28
N LYS A 72 15.04 -11.13 -1.31
CA LYS A 72 14.17 -10.98 -2.49
C LYS A 72 12.91 -10.18 -2.14
N SER A 73 12.17 -9.82 -3.18
CA SER A 73 10.85 -9.21 -3.06
C SER A 73 9.75 -10.17 -3.53
N ALA A 74 8.54 -9.97 -3.02
CA ALA A 74 7.31 -10.53 -3.58
C ALA A 74 6.16 -9.53 -3.42
N SER A 75 5.11 -9.65 -4.22
CA SER A 75 4.05 -8.64 -4.26
C SER A 75 2.64 -9.22 -4.37
N LEU A 76 1.65 -8.40 -4.03
CA LEU A 76 0.23 -8.70 -4.15
C LEU A 76 -0.56 -7.44 -4.52
N THR A 77 -1.38 -7.53 -5.57
CA THR A 77 -2.34 -6.47 -5.92
C THR A 77 -3.59 -6.59 -5.07
N LEU A 78 -4.01 -5.48 -4.47
CA LEU A 78 -5.18 -5.39 -3.61
C LEU A 78 -6.45 -5.31 -4.45
N LYS A 79 -7.40 -6.21 -4.19
CA LYS A 79 -8.64 -6.33 -4.97
C LYS A 79 -9.90 -6.04 -4.16
N THR A 80 -9.76 -5.83 -2.85
CA THR A 80 -10.90 -5.69 -1.94
C THR A 80 -10.57 -4.62 -0.92
N ALA A 81 -11.49 -3.65 -0.79
CA ALA A 81 -11.38 -2.60 0.20
C ALA A 81 -11.61 -3.15 1.61
N GLY A 82 -11.11 -2.42 2.61
CA GLY A 82 -11.23 -2.74 4.02
C GLY A 82 -9.88 -3.01 4.71
N PRO A 83 -9.87 -3.02 6.04
CA PRO A 83 -8.67 -3.34 6.80
C PRO A 83 -8.34 -4.84 6.71
N VAL A 84 -7.05 -5.15 6.55
CA VAL A 84 -6.54 -6.52 6.49
C VAL A 84 -5.33 -6.65 7.41
N ASP A 85 -5.47 -7.46 8.47
CA ASP A 85 -4.33 -7.84 9.32
C ASP A 85 -3.65 -9.08 8.75
N TYR A 86 -2.32 -9.05 8.69
CA TYR A 86 -1.50 -10.17 8.23
C TYR A 86 -0.31 -10.41 9.16
N PHE A 87 0.26 -11.60 9.08
CA PHE A 87 1.40 -12.01 9.88
C PHE A 87 2.36 -12.91 9.10
N CYS A 88 3.57 -13.11 9.61
CA CYS A 88 4.45 -14.16 9.09
C CYS A 88 4.14 -15.49 9.77
N ARG A 89 3.75 -16.53 9.02
CA ARG A 89 3.43 -17.84 9.62
C ARG A 89 4.60 -18.55 10.28
N PHE A 90 5.83 -18.23 9.86
CA PHE A 90 7.05 -18.74 10.49
C PHE A 90 7.34 -18.02 11.82
N HIS A 91 6.85 -16.78 11.97
CA HIS A 91 7.13 -15.91 13.11
C HIS A 91 5.85 -15.13 13.48
N PRO A 92 4.88 -15.72 14.21
CA PRO A 92 3.55 -15.13 14.39
C PRO A 92 3.47 -13.79 15.13
N ASN A 93 4.57 -13.37 15.77
CA ASN A 93 4.69 -12.04 16.37
C ASN A 93 5.02 -10.94 15.35
N MET A 94 5.47 -11.29 14.15
CA MET A 94 5.63 -10.36 13.03
C MET A 94 4.25 -10.07 12.46
N LYS A 95 3.76 -8.85 12.67
CA LYS A 95 2.42 -8.43 12.25
C LYS A 95 2.49 -7.17 11.41
N GLY A 96 1.62 -7.10 10.42
CA GLY A 96 1.39 -5.90 9.63
C GLY A 96 -0.10 -5.72 9.36
N ARG A 97 -0.48 -4.52 8.95
CA ARG A 97 -1.86 -4.15 8.65
C ARG A 97 -1.92 -3.33 7.37
N LEU A 98 -2.87 -3.67 6.50
CA LEU A 98 -3.23 -2.87 5.34
C LEU A 98 -4.56 -2.18 5.63
N VAL A 99 -4.65 -0.88 5.35
CA VAL A 99 -5.90 -0.11 5.36
C VAL A 99 -6.20 0.22 3.91
N VAL A 100 -7.09 -0.57 3.30
CA VAL A 100 -7.38 -0.48 1.86
C VAL A 100 -8.63 0.38 1.63
N ALA A 101 -8.45 1.57 1.10
CA ALA A 101 -9.54 2.41 0.63
C ALA A 101 -10.09 1.89 -0.71
N PRO A 102 -11.34 2.23 -1.08
CA PRO A 102 -11.89 1.94 -2.40
C PRO A 102 -11.05 2.50 -3.56
#